data_AF-A0A8H7T059-F1
#
_entry.id   AF-A0A8H7T059-F1
#
_cell.length_a   1.000
_cell.length_b   1.000
_cell.length_c   1.000
_cell.angle_alpha   90.00
_cell.angle_beta   90.00
_cell.angle_gamma   90.00
#
_symmetry.space_group_name_H-M   'P 1'
#
loop_
_entity.id
_entity.type
_entity.pdbx_description
1 polymer ?
#
loop_
_entity_poly.entity_id
_entity_poly.type
_entity_poly.pdbx_seq_one_letter_code
_entity_poly.pdbx_strand_id
1 'polypeptide(L)'
;MSLKRKATDIPTSDAKKPKANGSITSFFGAPKVVPKPNSGPLSSVNGNTSTNAPTVNFDKDKWIKGLTAEQKDLLQLEIDTLHESWLKELKDEVTSTGFLDLKRFLKRERQSGKKIFPKEEDIYSWSRHTPFNTVKAVILGQDPYHNDNQAHGLSFS
;
A
#
# COMPACT_ATOMS: atom_id res chain seq x y z
N MET A 1 57.84 -4.55 -13.45
CA MET A 1 57.83 -3.23 -14.09
C MET A 1 57.06 -2.28 -13.21
N SER A 2 57.74 -1.27 -12.67
CA SER A 2 57.23 -0.31 -11.69
C SER A 2 56.72 0.93 -12.41
N LEU A 3 55.44 1.30 -12.26
CA LEU A 3 54.91 2.57 -12.80
C LEU A 3 53.96 3.25 -11.80
N LYS A 4 54.63 3.98 -10.90
CA LYS A 4 54.34 5.27 -10.27
C LYS A 4 53.03 5.98 -10.69
N ARG A 5 52.20 6.27 -9.69
CA ARG A 5 51.04 7.18 -9.78
C ARG A 5 51.52 8.63 -9.95
N LYS A 6 50.90 9.40 -10.85
CA LYS A 6 51.11 10.84 -11.00
C LYS A 6 49.74 11.53 -10.98
N ALA A 7 49.55 12.42 -10.00
CA ALA A 7 48.43 13.34 -9.92
C ALA A 7 48.61 14.49 -10.93
N THR A 8 47.50 15.00 -11.45
CA THR A 8 47.43 16.25 -12.21
C THR A 8 46.20 17.03 -11.77
N ASP A 9 46.45 18.30 -11.43
CA ASP A 9 45.52 19.29 -10.90
C ASP A 9 44.67 20.00 -11.99
N ILE A 10 43.37 20.17 -11.67
CA ILE A 10 42.44 21.33 -11.76
C ILE A 10 42.23 22.03 -13.15
N PRO A 11 40.95 22.32 -13.53
CA PRO A 11 40.48 23.69 -13.31
C PRO A 11 39.07 23.81 -12.70
N THR A 12 38.94 24.89 -11.94
CA THR A 12 37.78 25.50 -11.27
C THR A 12 36.55 25.69 -12.17
N SER A 13 35.37 25.37 -11.63
CA SER A 13 34.10 25.96 -12.08
C SER A 13 33.22 26.34 -10.87
N ASP A 14 32.69 27.56 -10.95
CA ASP A 14 31.83 28.20 -9.97
C ASP A 14 30.62 27.36 -9.55
N ALA A 15 30.44 27.16 -8.23
CA ALA A 15 29.17 26.72 -7.68
C ALA A 15 28.83 27.51 -6.40
N LYS A 16 27.70 28.21 -6.50
CA LYS A 16 27.08 29.09 -5.51
C LYS A 16 27.03 28.49 -4.10
N LYS A 17 27.36 29.34 -3.12
CA LYS A 17 27.07 29.25 -1.68
C LYS A 17 25.73 28.52 -1.40
N PRO A 18 25.70 27.45 -0.59
CA PRO A 18 24.43 26.92 -0.09
C PRO A 18 23.91 27.86 1.00
N LYS A 19 22.73 28.46 0.79
CA LYS A 19 22.01 29.13 1.88
C LYS A 19 21.40 28.04 2.77
N ALA A 20 21.91 27.96 3.98
CA ALA A 20 21.31 27.23 5.07
C ALA A 20 19.93 27.81 5.43
N ASN A 21 19.03 26.91 5.87
CA ASN A 21 17.81 27.18 6.62
C ASN A 21 16.61 27.75 5.83
N GLY A 22 16.04 26.93 4.96
CA GLY A 22 14.61 26.97 4.67
C GLY A 22 13.89 25.94 5.54
N SER A 23 13.45 26.33 6.73
CA SER A 23 12.63 25.45 7.57
C SER A 23 11.27 25.24 6.92
N ILE A 24 10.87 23.98 6.68
CA ILE A 24 9.57 23.61 6.08
C ILE A 24 8.36 24.12 6.88
N THR A 25 8.58 24.53 8.13
CA THR A 25 7.55 25.07 9.03
C THR A 25 7.00 26.43 8.61
N SER A 26 7.61 27.16 7.68
CA SER A 26 7.04 28.42 7.17
C SER A 26 5.86 28.25 6.21
N PHE A 27 5.56 27.01 5.79
CA PHE A 27 4.35 26.69 5.01
C PHE A 27 3.11 26.42 5.88
N PHE A 28 3.30 26.17 7.18
CA PHE A 28 2.20 25.92 8.11
C PHE A 28 2.06 27.12 9.05
N GLY A 29 1.00 27.91 8.86
CA GLY A 29 0.65 28.97 9.82
C GLY A 29 0.37 28.37 11.20
N ALA A 30 0.85 29.03 12.25
CA ALA A 30 0.60 28.60 13.62
C ALA A 30 -0.93 28.53 13.90
N PRO A 31 -1.44 27.46 14.55
CA PRO A 31 -2.85 27.38 14.90
C PRO A 31 -3.21 28.53 15.86
N LYS A 32 -4.30 29.25 15.56
CA LYS A 32 -4.87 30.24 16.48
C LYS A 32 -5.38 29.50 17.73
N VAL A 33 -4.80 29.82 18.88
CA VAL A 33 -5.23 29.34 20.20
C VAL A 33 -6.58 29.97 20.53
N VAL A 34 -7.62 29.14 20.69
CA VAL A 34 -8.94 29.56 21.17
C VAL A 34 -9.07 29.08 22.63
N PRO A 35 -9.55 29.89 23.60
CA PRO A 35 -9.60 29.49 25.00
C PRO A 35 -10.67 28.43 25.28
N LYS A 36 -10.31 27.42 26.07
CA LYS A 36 -11.19 26.40 26.67
C LYS A 36 -12.13 27.02 27.72
N PRO A 37 -13.35 26.47 27.89
CA PRO A 37 -13.89 26.30 29.23
C PRO A 37 -14.32 24.86 29.53
N ASN A 38 -13.89 24.44 30.73
CA ASN A 38 -14.42 23.48 31.70
C ASN A 38 -14.82 22.03 31.35
N SER A 39 -14.33 21.18 32.26
CA SER A 39 -14.55 19.77 32.51
C SER A 39 -15.95 19.43 33.06
N GLY A 40 -16.51 18.32 32.58
CA GLY A 40 -17.57 17.53 33.21
C GLY A 40 -17.76 16.21 32.44
N PRO A 41 -17.86 15.03 33.10
CA PRO A 41 -17.86 13.74 32.41
C PRO A 41 -19.28 13.19 32.21
N LEU A 42 -19.62 12.66 31.03
CA LEU A 42 -20.50 11.48 30.88
C LEU A 42 -20.65 10.99 29.43
N SER A 43 -20.80 9.67 29.32
CA SER A 43 -21.63 8.95 28.35
C SER A 43 -21.05 8.52 26.99
N SER A 44 -20.69 7.24 26.96
CA SER A 44 -20.90 6.26 25.87
C SER A 44 -21.89 6.71 24.78
N VAL A 45 -21.39 6.88 23.56
CA VAL A 45 -22.18 6.78 22.33
C VAL A 45 -21.46 5.84 21.38
N ASN A 46 -22.08 4.68 21.15
CA ASN A 46 -21.87 3.82 19.99
C ASN A 46 -22.14 4.64 18.72
N GLY A 47 -21.08 5.07 18.05
CA GLY A 47 -21.14 5.67 16.72
C GLY A 47 -20.90 4.61 15.66
N ASN A 48 -21.96 3.94 15.23
CA ASN A 48 -21.95 3.19 13.97
C ASN A 48 -21.73 4.19 12.82
N THR A 49 -20.48 4.32 12.35
CA THR A 49 -20.18 5.12 11.17
C THR A 49 -20.59 4.34 9.93
N SER A 50 -21.86 4.45 9.57
CA SER A 50 -22.33 4.21 8.20
C SER A 50 -21.65 5.23 7.28
N THR A 51 -20.52 4.84 6.69
CA THR A 51 -19.94 5.58 5.58
C THR A 51 -20.81 5.37 4.35
N ASN A 52 -21.53 6.42 3.94
CA ASN A 52 -22.15 6.55 2.62
C ASN A 52 -21.06 6.44 1.54
N ALA A 53 -20.80 5.23 1.08
CA ALA A 53 -20.07 4.99 -0.16
C ALA A 53 -21.07 4.95 -1.33
N PRO A 54 -20.76 5.55 -2.49
CA PRO A 54 -21.58 5.41 -3.68
C PRO A 54 -21.67 3.93 -4.05
N THR A 55 -22.89 3.45 -4.24
CA THR A 55 -23.25 2.06 -4.54
C THR A 55 -22.39 1.48 -5.66
N VAL A 56 -21.52 0.54 -5.30
CA VAL A 56 -20.73 -0.24 -6.25
C VAL A 56 -21.66 -1.30 -6.85
N ASN A 57 -22.12 -1.11 -8.08
CA ASN A 57 -22.92 -2.12 -8.80
C ASN A 57 -22.05 -3.29 -9.31
N PHE A 58 -21.24 -3.89 -8.44
CA PHE A 58 -20.48 -5.10 -8.73
C PHE A 58 -21.00 -6.25 -7.88
N ASP A 59 -21.73 -7.17 -8.52
CA ASP A 59 -22.19 -8.39 -7.88
C ASP A 59 -21.04 -9.40 -7.76
N LYS A 60 -20.30 -9.30 -6.65
CA LYS A 60 -19.20 -10.22 -6.30
C LYS A 60 -19.65 -11.68 -6.33
N ASP A 61 -20.84 -12.00 -5.80
CA ASP A 61 -21.38 -13.36 -5.79
C ASP A 61 -21.62 -13.92 -7.19
N LYS A 62 -22.12 -13.08 -8.11
CA LYS A 62 -22.35 -13.47 -9.51
C LYS A 62 -21.02 -13.75 -10.20
N TRP A 63 -20.02 -12.91 -9.95
CA TRP A 63 -18.67 -13.12 -10.47
C TRP A 63 -18.10 -14.44 -9.95
N ILE A 64 -18.12 -14.68 -8.63
CA ILE A 64 -17.63 -15.94 -8.02
C ILE A 64 -18.35 -17.16 -8.62
N LYS A 65 -19.66 -17.10 -8.87
CA LYS A 65 -20.40 -18.22 -9.48
C LYS A 65 -19.89 -18.57 -10.89
N GLY A 66 -19.39 -17.60 -11.64
CA GLY A 66 -18.81 -17.82 -12.96
C GLY A 66 -17.40 -18.44 -12.96
N LEU A 67 -16.71 -18.44 -11.82
CA LEU A 67 -15.37 -19.01 -11.70
C LEU A 67 -15.40 -20.54 -11.63
N THR A 68 -14.38 -21.17 -12.22
CA THR A 68 -14.13 -22.61 -12.07
C THR A 68 -13.73 -22.96 -10.64
N ALA A 69 -13.81 -24.24 -10.26
CA ALA A 69 -13.40 -24.69 -8.93
C ALA A 69 -11.91 -24.40 -8.66
N GLU A 70 -11.04 -24.58 -9.66
CA GLU A 70 -9.62 -24.26 -9.55
C GLU A 70 -9.39 -22.76 -9.36
N GLN A 71 -10.09 -21.91 -10.13
CA GLN A 71 -9.99 -20.46 -9.98
C GLN A 71 -10.42 -19.99 -8.60
N LYS A 72 -11.49 -20.57 -8.03
CA LYS A 72 -11.94 -20.25 -6.67
C LYS A 72 -10.87 -20.58 -5.62
N ASP A 73 -10.25 -21.76 -5.73
CA ASP A 73 -9.17 -22.16 -4.82
C ASP A 73 -7.94 -21.24 -4.95
N LEU A 74 -7.54 -20.90 -6.17
CA LEU A 74 -6.38 -20.03 -6.40
C LEU A 74 -6.63 -18.59 -5.96
N LEU A 75 -7.85 -18.08 -6.15
CA LEU A 75 -8.22 -16.67 -5.92
C LEU A 75 -8.91 -16.43 -4.57
N GLN A 76 -8.93 -17.42 -3.67
CA GLN A 76 -9.60 -17.32 -2.37
C GLN A 76 -9.17 -16.08 -1.58
N LEU A 77 -7.86 -15.75 -1.61
CA LEU A 77 -7.34 -14.61 -0.88
C LEU A 77 -7.88 -13.27 -1.41
N GLU A 78 -7.91 -13.12 -2.73
CA GLU A 78 -8.45 -11.95 -3.42
C GLU A 78 -9.95 -11.84 -3.16
N ILE A 79 -10.66 -12.96 -3.20
CA ILE A 79 -12.08 -13.02 -2.86
C ILE A 79 -12.31 -12.53 -1.43
N ASP A 80 -11.47 -12.89 -0.47
CA ASP A 80 -11.73 -12.58 0.93
C ASP A 80 -11.25 -11.17 1.33
N THR A 81 -10.13 -10.71 0.80
CA THR A 81 -9.40 -9.56 1.37
C THR A 81 -9.28 -8.36 0.43
N LEU A 82 -9.47 -8.53 -0.89
CA LEU A 82 -9.44 -7.42 -1.84
C LEU A 82 -10.75 -6.63 -1.77
N HIS A 83 -10.65 -5.32 -1.62
CA HIS A 83 -11.83 -4.46 -1.54
C HIS A 83 -12.65 -4.50 -2.83
N GLU A 84 -13.98 -4.51 -2.73
CA GLU A 84 -14.89 -4.75 -3.86
C GLU A 84 -14.74 -3.73 -4.99
N SER A 85 -14.49 -2.46 -4.65
CA SER A 85 -14.24 -1.41 -5.64
C SER A 85 -13.02 -1.73 -6.51
N TRP A 86 -11.99 -2.35 -5.92
CA TRP A 86 -10.77 -2.73 -6.61
C TRP A 86 -10.94 -4.06 -7.34
N LEU A 87 -11.59 -5.03 -6.71
CA LEU A 87 -11.92 -6.31 -7.33
C LEU A 87 -12.73 -6.11 -8.62
N LYS A 88 -13.69 -5.18 -8.63
CA LYS A 88 -14.45 -4.82 -9.84
C LYS A 88 -13.55 -4.42 -11.02
N GLU A 89 -12.53 -3.60 -10.76
CA GLU A 89 -11.62 -3.09 -11.79
C GLU A 89 -10.52 -4.10 -12.15
N LEU A 90 -10.14 -4.97 -11.22
CA LEU A 90 -9.07 -5.97 -11.39
C LEU A 90 -9.56 -7.37 -11.77
N LYS A 91 -10.89 -7.61 -11.81
CA LYS A 91 -11.50 -8.93 -12.02
C LYS A 91 -10.96 -9.66 -13.26
N ASP A 92 -10.70 -8.94 -14.34
CA ASP A 92 -10.27 -9.52 -15.60
C ASP A 92 -8.79 -9.95 -15.50
N GLU A 93 -7.97 -9.13 -14.83
CA GLU A 93 -6.55 -9.42 -14.57
C GLU A 93 -6.36 -10.58 -13.60
N VAL A 94 -7.13 -10.64 -12.50
CA VAL A 94 -7.00 -11.76 -11.54
C VAL A 94 -7.48 -13.09 -12.12
N THR A 95 -8.30 -13.07 -13.17
CA THR A 95 -8.69 -14.26 -13.93
C THR A 95 -7.79 -14.57 -15.12
N SER A 96 -6.79 -13.73 -15.39
CA SER A 96 -5.87 -13.92 -16.50
C SER A 96 -5.00 -15.16 -16.29
N THR A 97 -4.55 -15.79 -17.38
CA THR A 97 -3.67 -16.96 -17.31
C THR A 97 -2.38 -16.65 -16.55
N GLY A 98 -1.79 -15.47 -16.78
CA GLY A 98 -0.55 -15.05 -16.12
C GLY A 98 -0.71 -14.89 -14.61
N PHE A 99 -1.82 -14.32 -14.16
CA PHE A 99 -2.10 -14.19 -12.73
C PHE A 99 -2.33 -15.57 -12.08
N LEU A 100 -3.11 -16.45 -12.73
CA LEU A 100 -3.34 -17.80 -12.22
C LEU A 100 -2.04 -18.61 -12.12
N ASP A 101 -1.13 -18.49 -13.09
CA ASP A 101 0.19 -19.11 -13.04
C ASP A 101 1.05 -18.58 -11.89
N LEU A 102 1.01 -17.26 -11.63
CA LEU A 102 1.64 -16.66 -10.46
C LEU A 102 1.07 -17.24 -9.16
N LYS A 103 -0.25 -17.40 -9.04
CA LYS A 103 -0.88 -17.99 -7.85
C LYS A 103 -0.47 -19.45 -7.66
N ARG A 104 -0.37 -20.24 -8.74
CA ARG A 104 0.16 -21.62 -8.69
C ARG A 104 1.62 -21.63 -8.22
N PHE A 105 2.46 -20.72 -8.71
CA PHE A 105 3.84 -20.56 -8.25
C PHE A 105 3.90 -20.24 -6.75
N LEU A 106 3.19 -19.22 -6.28
CA LEU A 106 3.16 -18.83 -4.87
C LEU A 106 2.64 -19.95 -3.96
N LYS A 107 1.62 -20.70 -4.41
CA LYS A 107 1.11 -21.87 -3.67
C LYS A 107 2.20 -22.94 -3.48
N ARG A 108 2.99 -23.22 -4.52
CA ARG A 108 4.13 -24.15 -4.44
C ARG A 108 5.23 -23.62 -3.51
N GLU A 109 5.55 -22.33 -3.57
CA GLU A 109 6.56 -21.72 -2.70
C GLU A 109 6.16 -21.81 -1.22
N ARG A 110 4.88 -21.55 -0.93
CA ARG A 110 4.33 -21.72 0.43
C ARG A 110 4.40 -23.17 0.90
N GLN A 111 4.01 -24.13 0.04
CA GLN A 111 4.10 -25.56 0.34
C GLN A 111 5.55 -26.03 0.53
N SER A 112 6.52 -25.35 -0.07
CA SER A 112 7.95 -25.63 0.12
C SER A 112 8.50 -25.11 1.46
N GLY A 113 7.65 -24.48 2.29
CA GLY A 113 8.00 -23.99 3.62
C GLY A 113 8.75 -22.65 3.61
N LYS A 114 8.73 -21.91 2.50
CA LYS A 114 9.32 -20.58 2.44
C LYS A 114 8.51 -19.61 3.30
N LYS A 115 9.23 -18.76 4.03
CA LYS A 115 8.66 -17.64 4.75
C LYS A 115 8.35 -16.52 3.77
N ILE A 116 7.07 -16.17 3.65
CA ILE A 116 6.57 -15.14 2.73
C ILE A 116 6.04 -13.98 3.57
N PHE A 117 6.34 -12.75 3.14
CA PHE A 117 5.84 -11.53 3.73
C PHE A 117 5.09 -10.71 2.67
N PRO A 118 4.07 -9.92 3.05
CA PRO A 118 3.44 -9.85 4.38
C PRO A 118 2.61 -11.10 4.68
N LYS A 119 1.93 -11.14 5.84
CA LYS A 119 0.90 -12.16 6.09
C LYS A 119 -0.19 -12.07 5.02
N GLU A 120 -0.85 -13.19 4.73
CA GLU A 120 -1.81 -13.27 3.62
C GLU A 120 -2.93 -12.25 3.73
N GLU A 121 -3.51 -12.11 4.92
CA GLU A 121 -4.57 -11.14 5.24
C GLU A 121 -4.18 -9.68 4.98
N ASP A 122 -2.88 -9.40 4.99
CA ASP A 122 -2.32 -8.07 4.82
C ASP A 122 -1.92 -7.77 3.37
N ILE A 123 -1.78 -8.78 2.49
CA ILE A 123 -1.32 -8.58 1.10
C ILE A 123 -2.15 -7.51 0.36
N TYR A 124 -3.46 -7.46 0.61
CA TYR A 124 -4.39 -6.52 -0.03
C TYR A 124 -4.90 -5.41 0.92
N SER A 125 -4.23 -5.18 2.05
CA SER A 125 -4.64 -4.16 3.03
C SER A 125 -4.77 -2.76 2.41
N TRP A 126 -3.87 -2.40 1.48
CA TRP A 126 -3.92 -1.15 0.73
C TRP A 126 -5.26 -0.88 0.06
N SER A 127 -5.93 -1.92 -0.47
CA SER A 127 -7.20 -1.80 -1.17
C SER A 127 -8.35 -1.48 -0.21
N ARG A 128 -8.28 -2.00 1.03
CA ARG A 128 -9.27 -1.80 2.10
C ARG A 128 -9.11 -0.43 2.76
N HIS A 129 -7.88 0.06 2.88
CA HIS A 129 -7.61 1.39 3.41
C HIS A 129 -7.94 2.51 2.44
N THR A 130 -7.80 2.27 1.13
CA THR A 130 -8.11 3.28 0.10
C THR A 130 -8.94 2.65 -1.01
N PRO A 131 -10.29 2.67 -0.92
CA PRO A 131 -11.18 2.27 -2.01
C PRO A 131 -10.86 3.02 -3.30
N PHE A 132 -11.06 2.37 -4.44
CA PHE A 132 -10.64 2.83 -5.77
C PHE A 132 -11.09 4.27 -6.08
N ASN A 133 -12.36 4.59 -5.78
CA ASN A 133 -12.97 5.89 -6.02
C ASN A 133 -12.48 7.01 -5.08
N THR A 134 -11.71 6.67 -4.05
CA THR A 134 -11.16 7.63 -3.08
C THR A 134 -9.67 7.92 -3.31
N VAL A 135 -9.04 7.20 -4.24
CA VAL A 135 -7.61 7.35 -4.58
C VAL A 135 -7.36 8.74 -5.16
N LYS A 136 -6.32 9.40 -4.65
CA LYS A 136 -5.85 10.72 -5.14
C LYS A 136 -4.40 10.73 -5.60
N ALA A 137 -3.59 9.85 -5.02
CA ALA A 137 -2.17 9.69 -5.34
C ALA A 137 -1.81 8.20 -5.18
N VAL A 138 -0.80 7.75 -5.92
CA VAL A 138 -0.27 6.39 -5.87
C VAL A 138 1.21 6.47 -5.54
N ILE A 139 1.62 5.78 -4.47
CA ILE A 139 3.01 5.67 -4.04
C ILE A 139 3.45 4.21 -4.24
N LEU A 140 4.44 4.00 -5.12
CA LEU A 140 4.95 2.68 -5.43
C LEU A 140 6.27 2.45 -4.68
N GLY A 141 6.31 1.35 -3.92
CA GLY A 141 7.55 0.79 -3.38
C GLY A 141 8.17 -0.21 -4.36
N GLN A 142 9.38 -0.67 -4.06
CA GLN A 142 10.02 -1.75 -4.82
C GLN A 142 9.57 -3.11 -4.28
N ASP A 143 9.96 -3.42 -3.04
CA ASP A 143 9.67 -4.68 -2.36
C ASP A 143 9.14 -4.41 -0.94
N PRO A 144 8.31 -5.31 -0.37
CA PRO A 144 7.94 -5.23 1.03
C PRO A 144 9.14 -5.39 1.95
N TYR A 145 9.01 -4.91 3.19
CA TYR A 145 9.97 -5.23 4.24
C TYR A 145 10.06 -6.75 4.45
N HIS A 146 11.28 -7.26 4.64
CA HIS A 146 11.57 -8.69 4.72
C HIS A 146 11.88 -9.18 6.15
N ASN A 147 11.80 -8.31 7.15
CA ASN A 147 11.95 -8.72 8.55
C ASN A 147 10.59 -8.98 9.19
N ASP A 148 10.62 -9.74 10.28
CA ASP A 148 9.43 -10.06 11.06
C ASP A 148 8.69 -8.81 11.55
N ASN A 149 7.37 -8.84 11.41
CA ASN A 149 6.43 -7.81 11.86
C ASN A 149 6.67 -6.41 11.24
N GLN A 150 7.30 -6.32 10.07
CA GLN A 150 7.47 -5.05 9.35
C GLN A 150 6.49 -4.89 8.18
N ALA A 151 6.27 -5.93 7.39
CA ALA A 151 5.37 -5.84 6.23
C ALA A 151 3.92 -6.11 6.62
N HIS A 152 3.04 -5.14 6.33
CA HIS A 152 1.59 -5.20 6.57
C HIS A 152 0.76 -4.73 5.35
N GLY A 153 1.36 -4.71 4.16
CA GLY A 153 0.68 -4.47 2.88
C GLY A 153 0.57 -3.01 2.45
N LEU A 154 1.20 -2.07 3.17
CA LEU A 154 1.38 -0.68 2.77
C LEU A 154 2.87 -0.40 2.53
N SER A 155 3.20 0.33 1.47
CA SER A 155 4.58 0.72 1.17
C SER A 155 5.10 1.76 2.17
N PHE A 156 6.33 1.57 2.65
CA PHE A 156 7.04 2.49 3.57
C PHE A 156 6.41 2.71 4.96
N SER A 157 5.47 1.84 5.37
CA SER A 157 4.77 1.95 6.65
C SER A 157 5.20 0.91 7.66
#